data_AF-A0AAX3N278-F1
#
_entry.id   AF-A0AAX3N278-F1
#
_cell.length_a   1.000
_cell.length_b   1.000
_cell.length_c   1.000
_cell.angle_alpha   90.00
_cell.angle_beta   90.00
_cell.angle_gamma   90.00
#
_symmetry.space_group_name_H-M   'P 1'
#
loop_
_entity.id
_entity.type
_entity.pdbx_description
1 polymer ?
#
loop_
_entity_poly.entity_id
_entity_poly.type
_entity_poly.pdbx_seq_one_letter_code
_entity_poly.pdbx_strand_id
1 'polypeptide(L)'
;MQSIRYNRTTVFYKAISIFLLLIMCIVLAFALTGNNLGPAETIFYSTAMVIGLWFFALPFIHLIRLLFSTKPLLNYDQEKIQLNNGRTVPWSNIKKIESHQSSVNKWFQSVSPFYRFALNNHEFLDVKTFHAFSTEEFNETLKHIRVAWNKYK
;
A
#
# COMPACT_ATOMS: atom_id res chain seq x y z
N MET A 1 21.87 3.88 12.69
CA MET A 1 20.98 3.52 11.56
C MET A 1 19.54 3.71 12.01
N GLN A 2 18.77 4.56 11.33
CA GLN A 2 17.37 4.85 11.66
C GLN A 2 16.45 4.05 10.72
N SER A 3 15.31 3.56 11.21
CA SER A 3 14.37 2.75 10.44
C SER A 3 12.97 3.35 10.47
N ILE A 4 12.36 3.52 9.30
CA ILE A 4 10.95 3.88 9.18
C ILE A 4 10.14 2.59 9.06
N ARG A 5 9.21 2.39 9.99
CA ARG A 5 8.38 1.19 10.08
C ARG A 5 6.91 1.56 10.00
N TYR A 6 6.10 0.59 9.57
CA TYR A 6 4.66 0.73 9.63
C TYR A 6 4.15 0.61 11.06
N ASN A 7 3.12 1.39 11.39
CA ASN A 7 2.36 1.17 12.60
C ASN A 7 1.52 -0.11 12.43
N ARG A 8 1.87 -1.15 13.19
CA ARG A 8 1.21 -2.46 13.10
C ARG A 8 -0.27 -2.39 13.43
N THR A 9 -0.65 -1.50 14.35
CA THR A 9 -2.04 -1.29 14.76
C THR A 9 -2.86 -0.73 13.60
N THR A 10 -2.35 0.29 12.90
CA THR A 10 -3.00 0.86 11.70
C THR A 10 -3.16 -0.19 10.60
N VAL A 11 -2.11 -0.97 10.33
CA VAL A 11 -2.15 -2.05 9.31
C VAL A 11 -3.17 -3.13 9.70
N PHE A 12 -3.21 -3.51 10.97
CA PHE A 12 -4.12 -4.52 11.49
C PHE A 12 -5.59 -4.10 11.36
N TYR A 13 -5.94 -2.89 11.78
CA TYR A 13 -7.32 -2.39 11.65
C TYR A 13 -7.77 -2.31 10.19
N LYS A 14 -6.87 -1.88 9.29
CA LYS A 14 -7.15 -1.90 7.84
C LYS A 14 -7.33 -3.31 7.31
N ALA A 15 -6.48 -4.26 7.73
CA ALA A 15 -6.61 -5.65 7.33
C ALA A 15 -7.94 -6.25 7.79
N ILE A 16 -8.37 -5.98 9.04
CA ILE A 16 -9.68 -6.42 9.55
C ILE A 16 -10.82 -5.81 8.75
N SER A 17 -10.77 -4.50 8.47
CA SER A 17 -11.83 -3.83 7.70
C SER A 17 -12.00 -4.45 6.32
N ILE A 18 -10.89 -4.72 5.62
CA ILE A 18 -10.93 -5.38 4.31
C ILE A 18 -11.36 -6.85 4.44
N PHE A 19 -10.93 -7.54 5.49
CA PHE A 19 -11.35 -8.92 5.76
C PHE A 19 -12.88 -9.05 5.93
N LEU A 20 -13.49 -8.13 6.67
CA LEU A 20 -14.96 -8.10 6.84
C LEU A 20 -15.66 -7.89 5.50
N LEU A 21 -15.14 -7.03 4.63
CA LEU A 21 -15.69 -6.83 3.28
C LEU A 21 -15.56 -8.09 2.41
N LEU A 22 -14.45 -8.83 2.53
CA LEU A 22 -14.28 -10.11 1.84
C LEU A 22 -15.23 -11.18 2.38
N ILE A 23 -15.50 -11.22 3.69
CA ILE A 23 -16.52 -12.10 4.26
C ILE A 23 -17.89 -11.77 3.66
N MET A 24 -18.25 -10.49 3.53
CA MET A 24 -19.50 -10.10 2.87
C MET A 24 -19.58 -10.59 1.43
N CYS A 25 -18.47 -10.59 0.69
CA CYS A 25 -18.40 -11.18 -0.66
C CYS A 25 -18.67 -12.70 -0.65
N ILE A 26 -18.18 -13.42 0.36
CA ILE A 26 -18.44 -14.87 0.52
C ILE A 26 -19.90 -15.13 0.89
N VAL A 27 -20.50 -14.31 1.76
CA VAL A 27 -21.92 -14.40 2.10
C VAL A 27 -22.80 -14.19 0.88
N LEU A 28 -22.45 -13.20 0.03
CA LEU A 28 -23.11 -12.98 -1.26
C LEU A 28 -22.99 -14.20 -2.19
N ALA A 29 -21.81 -14.84 -2.24
CA ALA A 29 -21.60 -16.07 -2.99
C ALA A 29 -22.50 -17.22 -2.49
N PHE A 30 -22.63 -17.35 -1.17
CA PHE A 30 -23.49 -18.37 -0.56
C PHE A 30 -24.98 -18.11 -0.86
N ALA A 31 -25.41 -16.84 -0.83
CA ALA A 31 -26.78 -16.45 -1.16
C ALA A 31 -27.17 -16.86 -2.60
N LEU A 32 -26.21 -16.87 -3.53
CA LEU A 32 -26.43 -17.34 -4.91
C LEU A 32 -26.73 -18.85 -4.99
N THR A 33 -26.30 -19.66 -4.02
CA THR A 33 -26.50 -21.12 -4.03
C THR A 33 -27.76 -21.59 -3.31
N GLY A 34 -28.25 -20.83 -2.32
CA GLY A 34 -29.33 -21.25 -1.44
C GLY A 34 -30.71 -20.67 -1.75
N ASN A 35 -30.76 -19.58 -2.52
CA ASN A 35 -32.01 -18.86 -2.77
C ASN A 35 -32.48 -19.06 -4.21
N ASN A 36 -33.79 -19.27 -4.41
CA ASN A 36 -34.46 -19.15 -5.70
C ASN A 36 -34.51 -17.67 -6.12
N LEU A 37 -33.35 -17.11 -6.43
CA LEU A 37 -33.19 -15.72 -6.83
C LEU A 37 -33.76 -15.51 -8.23
N GLY A 38 -34.42 -14.37 -8.41
CA GLY A 38 -34.77 -13.92 -9.76
C GLY A 38 -33.52 -13.60 -10.58
N PRO A 39 -33.58 -13.64 -11.93
CA PRO A 39 -32.41 -13.41 -12.78
C PRO A 39 -31.75 -12.05 -12.55
N ALA A 40 -32.53 -11.01 -12.22
CA ALA A 40 -32.00 -9.69 -11.89
C ALA A 40 -31.18 -9.69 -10.58
N GLU A 41 -31.65 -10.41 -9.55
CA GLU A 41 -30.97 -10.54 -8.27
C GLU A 41 -29.67 -11.34 -8.41
N THR A 42 -29.71 -12.42 -9.19
CA THR A 42 -28.51 -13.22 -9.53
C THR A 42 -27.43 -12.35 -10.17
N ILE A 43 -27.79 -11.51 -11.15
CA ILE A 43 -26.85 -10.60 -11.81
C ILE A 43 -26.30 -9.57 -10.80
N PHE A 44 -27.18 -8.96 -10.00
CA PHE A 44 -26.78 -7.97 -9.01
C PHE A 44 -25.78 -8.54 -7.99
N TYR A 45 -26.09 -9.67 -7.36
CA TYR A 45 -25.20 -10.28 -6.38
C TYR A 45 -23.91 -10.80 -7.00
N SER A 46 -23.96 -11.38 -8.21
CA SER A 46 -22.76 -11.85 -8.92
C SER A 46 -21.82 -10.69 -9.26
N THR A 47 -22.34 -9.58 -9.78
CA THR A 47 -21.53 -8.41 -10.12
C THR A 47 -20.96 -7.73 -8.88
N ALA A 48 -21.75 -7.58 -7.81
CA ALA A 48 -21.27 -7.06 -6.54
C ALA A 48 -20.14 -7.91 -5.95
N MET A 49 -20.26 -9.24 -6.00
CA MET A 49 -19.23 -10.17 -5.56
C MET A 49 -17.93 -10.01 -6.37
N VAL A 50 -18.02 -10.00 -7.70
CA VAL A 50 -16.85 -9.88 -8.58
C VAL A 50 -16.14 -8.54 -8.36
N ILE A 51 -16.90 -7.43 -8.27
CA ILE A 51 -16.34 -6.10 -8.02
C ILE A 51 -15.69 -6.05 -6.64
N GLY A 52 -16.34 -6.57 -5.61
CA GLY A 52 -15.79 -6.62 -4.25
C GLY A 52 -14.46 -7.36 -4.20
N LEU A 53 -14.41 -8.56 -4.78
CA LEU A 53 -13.16 -9.33 -4.86
C LEU A 53 -12.08 -8.60 -5.67
N TRP A 54 -12.43 -8.01 -6.80
CA TRP A 54 -11.50 -7.26 -7.65
C TRP A 54 -10.83 -6.09 -6.92
N PHE A 55 -11.61 -5.34 -6.12
CA PHE A 55 -11.11 -4.19 -5.38
C PHE A 55 -10.35 -4.56 -4.12
N PHE A 56 -10.81 -5.56 -3.36
CA PHE A 56 -10.35 -5.80 -1.99
C PHE A 56 -9.35 -6.93 -1.85
N ALA A 57 -9.30 -7.90 -2.77
CA ALA A 57 -8.42 -9.07 -2.62
C ALA A 57 -6.93 -8.70 -2.65
N LEU A 58 -6.49 -7.89 -3.62
CA LEU A 58 -5.08 -7.50 -3.74
C LEU A 58 -4.59 -6.66 -2.54
N PRO A 59 -5.29 -5.57 -2.12
CA PRO A 59 -4.93 -4.83 -0.91
C PRO A 59 -4.88 -5.72 0.34
N PHE A 60 -5.82 -6.66 0.49
CA PHE A 60 -5.83 -7.59 1.61
C PHE A 60 -4.55 -8.43 1.67
N ILE A 61 -4.15 -9.05 0.55
CA ILE A 61 -2.93 -9.85 0.45
C ILE A 61 -1.70 -9.01 0.85
N HIS A 62 -1.63 -7.75 0.39
CA HIS A 62 -0.53 -6.86 0.73
C HIS A 62 -0.49 -6.49 2.22
N LEU A 63 -1.64 -6.18 2.83
CA LEU A 63 -1.70 -5.85 4.26
C LEU A 63 -1.36 -7.06 5.13
N ILE A 64 -1.85 -8.25 4.79
CA ILE A 64 -1.49 -9.50 5.48
C ILE A 64 0.02 -9.74 5.39
N ARG A 65 0.60 -9.63 4.19
CA ARG A 65 2.05 -9.77 4.01
C ARG A 65 2.84 -8.76 4.86
N LEU A 66 2.35 -7.53 4.99
CA LEU A 66 2.99 -6.50 5.82
C LEU A 66 2.85 -6.78 7.32
N LEU A 67 1.70 -7.28 7.77
CA LEU A 67 1.46 -7.62 9.18
C LEU A 67 2.45 -8.67 9.69
N PHE A 68 2.74 -9.68 8.86
CA PHE A 68 3.73 -10.72 9.16
C PHE A 68 5.18 -10.33 8.82
N SER A 69 5.39 -9.21 8.11
CA SER A 69 6.75 -8.75 7.79
C SER A 69 7.37 -8.02 8.99
N THR A 70 8.61 -8.37 9.30
CA THR A 70 9.47 -7.60 10.21
C THR A 70 10.32 -6.55 9.48
N LYS A 71 10.24 -6.53 8.14
CA LYS A 71 11.08 -5.65 7.33
C LYS A 71 10.60 -4.20 7.44
N PRO A 72 11.50 -3.26 7.80
CA PRO A 72 11.17 -1.84 7.77
C PRO A 72 10.88 -1.40 6.34
N LEU A 73 10.12 -0.31 6.18
CA LEU A 73 9.83 0.25 4.87
C LEU A 73 11.12 0.72 4.19
N LEU A 74 11.91 1.47 4.96
CA LEU A 74 13.24 1.91 4.59
C LEU A 74 14.08 2.09 5.87
N ASN A 75 15.37 1.88 5.73
CA ASN A 75 16.39 2.22 6.70
C ASN A 75 17.27 3.30 6.10
N TYR A 76 17.88 4.13 6.93
CA TYR A 76 18.91 5.04 6.46
C TYR A 76 19.97 5.28 7.53
N ASP A 77 21.15 5.65 7.07
CA ASP A 77 22.24 6.18 7.86
C ASP A 77 22.62 7.58 7.34
N GLN A 78 23.81 8.06 7.72
CA GLN A 78 24.29 9.39 7.33
C GLN A 78 24.73 9.44 5.86
N GLU A 79 24.97 8.30 5.21
CA GLU A 79 25.54 8.22 3.87
C GLU A 79 24.50 7.73 2.84
N LYS A 80 23.62 6.81 3.23
CA LYS A 80 22.72 6.10 2.31
C LYS A 80 21.36 5.74 2.90
N ILE A 81 20.40 5.55 2.00
CA ILE A 81 19.10 4.91 2.23
C ILE A 81 19.19 3.46 1.78
N GLN A 82 18.69 2.53 2.60
CA GLN A 82 18.44 1.13 2.26
C GLN A 82 16.95 0.86 2.25
N LEU A 83 16.46 0.20 1.21
CA LEU A 83 15.04 -0.11 1.04
C LEU A 83 14.72 -1.54 1.44
N ASN A 84 13.43 -1.82 1.64
CA ASN A 84 12.94 -3.18 1.90
C ASN A 84 13.33 -4.21 0.81
N ASN A 85 13.50 -3.77 -0.45
CA ASN A 85 13.95 -4.63 -1.54
C ASN A 85 15.48 -4.87 -1.57
N GLY A 86 16.22 -4.37 -0.59
CA GLY A 86 17.69 -4.52 -0.49
C GLY A 86 18.49 -3.52 -1.32
N ARG A 87 17.86 -2.69 -2.17
CA ARG A 87 18.57 -1.63 -2.88
C ARG A 87 19.04 -0.56 -1.89
N THR A 88 20.26 -0.08 -2.13
CA THR A 88 20.90 0.97 -1.34
C THR A 88 21.24 2.14 -2.26
N VAL A 89 20.96 3.35 -1.82
CA VAL A 89 21.18 4.59 -2.59
C VAL A 89 21.81 5.65 -1.69
N PRO A 90 22.97 6.23 -2.07
CA PRO A 90 23.55 7.35 -1.35
C PRO A 90 22.65 8.59 -1.38
N TRP A 91 22.61 9.36 -0.29
CA TRP A 91 21.82 10.60 -0.24
C TRP A 91 22.21 11.60 -1.33
N SER A 92 23.50 11.69 -1.64
CA SER A 92 24.06 12.53 -2.70
C SER A 92 23.58 12.18 -4.11
N ASN A 93 23.15 10.93 -4.34
CA ASN A 93 22.64 10.49 -5.63
C ASN A 93 21.15 10.84 -5.84
N ILE A 94 20.46 11.30 -4.79
CA ILE A 94 19.04 11.65 -4.86
C ILE A 94 18.90 13.11 -5.31
N LYS A 95 18.31 13.29 -6.49
CA LYS A 95 18.02 14.60 -7.07
C LYS A 95 16.76 15.22 -6.48
N LYS A 96 15.71 14.42 -6.32
CA LYS A 96 14.39 14.88 -5.86
C LYS A 96 13.62 13.75 -5.16
N ILE A 97 12.81 14.12 -4.18
CA ILE A 97 11.90 13.22 -3.47
C ILE A 97 10.46 13.68 -3.70
N GLU A 98 9.69 12.85 -4.39
CA GLU A 98 8.29 13.06 -4.72
C GLU A 98 7.41 12.09 -3.92
N SER A 99 6.17 12.50 -3.66
CA SER A 99 5.13 11.64 -3.12
C SER A 99 4.00 11.52 -4.11
N HIS A 100 3.53 10.30 -4.31
CA HIS A 100 2.36 10.01 -5.09
C HIS A 100 1.26 9.53 -4.14
N GLN A 101 0.15 10.25 -4.13
CA GLN A 101 -1.03 9.85 -3.36
C GLN A 101 -1.73 8.66 -4.00
N SER A 102 -2.66 8.08 -3.23
CA SER A 102 -3.54 7.02 -3.73
C SER A 102 -4.27 7.50 -4.99
N SER A 103 -4.31 6.66 -6.01
CA SER A 103 -5.03 6.95 -7.26
C SER A 103 -5.73 5.69 -7.75
N VAL A 104 -6.49 5.79 -8.83
CA VAL A 104 -7.17 4.66 -9.46
C VAL A 104 -6.57 4.45 -10.84
N ASN A 105 -6.20 3.21 -11.17
CA ASN A 105 -5.65 2.90 -12.49
C ASN A 105 -6.75 2.75 -13.56
N LYS A 106 -6.36 2.54 -14.82
CA LYS A 106 -7.29 2.33 -15.95
C LYS A 106 -8.25 1.14 -15.78
N TRP A 107 -7.94 0.22 -14.87
CA TRP A 107 -8.72 -0.98 -14.54
C TRP A 107 -9.55 -0.79 -13.26
N PHE A 108 -9.76 0.45 -12.84
CA PHE A 108 -10.44 0.82 -11.61
C PHE A 108 -9.81 0.23 -10.33
N GLN A 109 -8.57 -0.27 -10.37
CA GLN A 109 -7.90 -0.76 -9.18
C GLN A 109 -7.22 0.38 -8.42
N SER A 110 -7.29 0.29 -7.09
CA SER A 110 -6.59 1.20 -6.20
C SER A 110 -5.07 1.06 -6.37
N VAL A 111 -4.43 2.17 -6.75
CA VAL A 111 -2.98 2.31 -6.81
C VAL A 111 -2.50 2.82 -5.46
N SER A 112 -1.61 2.04 -4.86
CA SER A 112 -1.06 2.38 -3.56
C SER A 112 -0.22 3.65 -3.58
N PRO A 113 -0.34 4.52 -2.56
CA PRO A 113 0.58 5.63 -2.41
C PRO A 113 2.03 5.16 -2.30
N PHE A 114 2.96 5.95 -2.82
CA PHE A 114 4.38 5.62 -2.82
C PHE A 114 5.24 6.88 -2.78
N TYR A 115 6.46 6.72 -2.29
CA TYR A 115 7.51 7.74 -2.41
C TYR A 115 8.36 7.43 -3.63
N ARG A 116 8.66 8.44 -4.43
CA ARG A 116 9.53 8.32 -5.60
C ARG A 116 10.82 9.11 -5.36
N PHE A 117 11.94 8.41 -5.45
CA PHE A 117 13.27 8.99 -5.41
C PHE A 117 13.76 9.09 -6.86
N ALA A 118 13.88 10.32 -7.36
CA ALA A 118 14.51 10.59 -8.65
C ALA A 118 16.01 10.71 -8.43
N LEU A 119 16.78 9.87 -9.13
CA LEU A 119 18.23 9.80 -9.00
C LEU A 119 18.92 10.69 -10.06
N ASN A 120 20.19 11.03 -9.83
CA ASN A 120 20.97 11.86 -10.75
C ASN A 120 21.17 11.17 -12.13
N ASN A 121 21.15 9.84 -12.17
CA ASN A 121 21.24 9.03 -13.39
C ASN A 121 19.91 8.90 -14.15
N HIS A 122 18.89 9.70 -13.82
CA HIS A 122 17.53 9.64 -14.38
C HIS A 122 16.74 8.37 -14.04
N GLU A 123 17.25 7.51 -13.16
CA GLU A 123 16.47 6.39 -12.64
C GLU A 123 15.47 6.86 -11.58
N PHE A 124 14.34 6.16 -11.53
CA PHE A 124 13.33 6.34 -10.49
C PHE A 124 13.30 5.13 -9.58
N LEU A 125 13.18 5.40 -8.29
CA LEU A 125 13.08 4.37 -7.29
C LEU A 125 11.81 4.60 -6.45
N ASP A 126 10.87 3.66 -6.58
CA ASP A 126 9.54 3.76 -5.99
C ASP A 126 9.45 2.89 -4.73
N VAL A 127 9.09 3.53 -3.62
CA VAL A 127 8.88 2.92 -2.31
C VAL A 127 7.39 2.89 -2.03
N LYS A 128 6.76 1.75 -2.37
CA LYS A 128 5.32 1.53 -2.17
C LYS A 128 4.99 1.41 -0.68
N THR A 129 3.97 2.13 -0.23
CA THR A 129 3.50 2.11 1.15
C THR A 129 2.31 1.15 1.35
N PHE A 130 1.83 0.51 0.29
CA PHE A 130 0.77 -0.51 0.27
C PHE A 130 -0.52 -0.14 1.01
N HIS A 131 -0.87 1.16 1.03
CA HIS A 131 -2.00 1.71 1.80
C HIS A 131 -1.91 1.45 3.31
N ALA A 132 -0.73 1.05 3.81
CA ALA A 132 -0.52 0.78 5.22
C ALA A 132 -0.61 2.08 6.04
N PHE A 133 0.02 3.15 5.56
CA PHE A 133 0.01 4.44 6.25
C PHE A 133 -1.36 5.12 6.22
N SER A 134 -1.71 5.79 7.32
CA SER A 134 -2.70 6.87 7.28
C SER A 134 -2.17 8.04 6.44
N THR A 135 -3.05 8.95 6.03
CA THR A 135 -2.65 10.17 5.30
C THR A 135 -1.66 11.01 6.12
N GLU A 136 -1.85 11.06 7.44
CA GLU A 136 -0.96 11.74 8.38
C GLU A 136 0.39 11.05 8.47
N GLU A 137 0.42 9.73 8.73
CA GLU A 137 1.65 8.93 8.80
C GLU A 137 2.46 9.04 7.48
N PHE A 138 1.77 9.09 6.34
CA PHE A 138 2.40 9.25 5.03
C PHE A 138 3.06 10.63 4.88
N ASN A 139 2.36 11.70 5.25
CA ASN A 139 2.89 13.06 5.14
C ASN A 139 4.03 13.33 6.16
N GLU A 140 3.90 12.82 7.38
CA GLU A 140 4.93 12.91 8.41
C GLU A 140 6.20 12.15 8.00
N THR A 141 6.04 10.92 7.50
CA THR A 141 7.15 10.11 6.99
C THR A 141 7.87 10.84 5.85
N LEU A 142 7.14 11.44 4.91
CA LEU A 142 7.72 12.24 3.82
C LEU A 142 8.53 13.42 4.37
N LYS A 143 7.98 14.13 5.36
CA LYS A 143 8.67 15.26 6.02
C LYS A 143 9.97 14.79 6.67
N HIS A 144 9.94 13.67 7.40
CA HIS A 144 11.12 13.07 8.00
C HIS A 144 12.20 12.71 6.96
N ILE A 145 11.82 12.07 5.86
CA ILE A 145 12.75 11.71 4.79
C ILE A 145 13.37 12.96 4.16
N ARG A 146 12.59 14.01 3.91
CA ARG A 146 13.11 15.28 3.35
C ARG A 146 14.06 16.00 4.29
N VAL A 147 13.77 16.01 5.59
CA VAL A 147 14.68 16.57 6.59
C VAL A 147 16.00 15.79 6.63
N ALA A 148 15.95 14.46 6.59
CA ALA A 148 17.14 13.63 6.53
C ALA A 148 17.94 13.88 5.24
N TRP A 149 17.27 13.96 4.09
CA TRP A 149 17.91 14.28 2.82
C TRP A 149 18.61 15.64 2.84
N ASN A 150 17.96 16.69 3.33
CA ASN A 150 18.57 18.02 3.41
C ASN A 150 19.76 18.07 4.38
N LYS A 151 19.81 17.17 5.36
CA LYS A 151 20.90 17.10 6.33
C LYS A 151 22.12 16.33 5.81
N TYR A 152 21.91 15.34 4.94
CA TYR A 152 22.92 14.36 4.55
C TYR A 152 23.29 14.38 3.05
N LYS A 153 22.65 15.25 2.26
CA LYS A 153 23.01 15.52 0.86
C LYS A 153 24.22 16.43 0.78
#